data_AF-A0AAV2A445-F1
#
_entry.id   AF-A0AAV2A445-F1
#
_cell.length_a   1.000
_cell.length_b   1.000
_cell.length_c   1.000
_cell.angle_alpha   90.00
_cell.angle_beta   90.00
_cell.angle_gamma   90.00
#
_symmetry.space_group_name_H-M   'P 1'
#
loop_
_entity.id
_entity.type
_entity.pdbx_description
1 polymer ?
#
loop_
_entity_poly.entity_id
_entity_poly.type
_entity_poly.pdbx_seq_one_letter_code
_entity_poly.pdbx_strand_id
1 'polypeptide(L)'
;MIVISGKQFSQRLCVGTWRTFSSKVTKEPYWIGKFPDRIASFDEIPTVTEKYNPRKVPEVAEGWFKKYGHVVKEPMQYGKYNVHLFHFDDFRTVYRNDGDFPIRPSHYVIAQYRQERKHLYDHVGLGPGQGAEWRNLRGILTGKAFPLLPSTEKSEDAVDDLVEIIKSNLNDKGEIELLPWLHRWAFESIGIVALNRRLNALAKSKNELADKMVEASALTDEIIYLTNVDPTTMYDERYKQLVEAQDFFYRFRLRR
;
A
#
# COMPACT_ATOMS: atom_id res chain seq x y z
N MET A 1 -3.72 19.62 -17.42
CA MET A 1 -4.45 18.47 -16.83
C MET A 1 -3.43 17.52 -16.20
N ILE A 2 -3.57 17.14 -14.94
CA ILE A 2 -2.63 16.20 -14.31
C ILE A 2 -2.96 14.78 -14.77
N VAL A 3 -1.98 14.06 -15.33
CA VAL A 3 -2.13 12.66 -15.74
C VAL A 3 -1.39 11.79 -14.74
N ILE A 4 -2.13 10.95 -14.04
CA ILE A 4 -1.55 9.93 -13.18
C ILE A 4 -1.49 8.65 -14.02
N SER A 5 -0.29 8.12 -14.25
CA SER A 5 -0.06 6.82 -14.92
C SER A 5 0.93 5.99 -14.12
N GLY A 6 0.64 4.69 -14.00
CA GLY A 6 1.48 3.74 -13.28
C GLY A 6 2.33 2.90 -14.20
N LYS A 7 3.64 2.81 -13.93
CA LYS A 7 4.52 1.88 -14.66
C LYS A 7 4.44 0.49 -14.04
N GLN A 8 4.49 0.42 -12.71
CA GLN A 8 4.39 -0.82 -11.93
C GLN A 8 2.95 -1.30 -11.78
N PHE A 9 2.79 -2.57 -11.42
CA PHE A 9 1.51 -3.23 -11.22
C PHE A 9 0.69 -2.61 -10.07
N SER A 10 1.31 -2.43 -8.90
CA SER A 10 0.71 -1.77 -7.73
C SER A 10 0.26 -0.33 -8.07
N GLN A 11 1.11 0.39 -8.80
CA GLN A 11 0.84 1.75 -9.26
C GLN A 11 -0.38 1.82 -10.18
N ARG A 12 -0.48 0.92 -11.17
CA ARG A 12 -1.61 0.90 -12.13
C ARG A 12 -2.96 0.67 -11.45
N LEU A 13 -2.98 -0.13 -10.39
CA LEU A 13 -4.18 -0.35 -9.57
C LEU A 13 -4.61 0.94 -8.87
N CYS A 14 -3.67 1.62 -8.19
CA CYS A 14 -3.95 2.92 -7.57
C CYS A 14 -4.44 3.91 -8.62
N VAL A 15 -3.76 4.06 -9.76
CA VAL A 15 -4.21 4.95 -10.84
C VAL A 15 -5.61 4.61 -11.34
N GLY A 16 -5.96 3.33 -11.44
CA GLY A 16 -7.31 2.88 -11.82
C GLY A 16 -8.39 3.35 -10.85
N THR A 17 -8.10 3.37 -9.54
CA THR A 17 -9.02 3.88 -8.51
C THR A 17 -9.18 5.40 -8.51
N TRP A 18 -8.20 6.16 -9.01
CA TRP A 18 -8.18 7.63 -8.96
C TRP A 18 -8.49 8.31 -10.29
N ARG A 19 -9.27 7.68 -11.18
CA ARG A 19 -9.68 8.34 -12.43
C ARG A 19 -10.70 9.44 -12.15
N THR A 20 -10.22 10.67 -12.21
CA THR A 20 -10.93 11.97 -12.24
C THR A 20 -11.71 12.36 -10.98
N PHE A 21 -11.12 13.25 -10.18
CA PHE A 21 -11.88 14.17 -9.32
C PHE A 21 -12.60 15.21 -10.19
N SER A 22 -13.74 14.82 -10.78
CA SER A 22 -14.77 15.77 -11.15
C SER A 22 -15.75 15.80 -9.98
N SER A 23 -15.59 16.77 -9.07
CA SER A 23 -16.56 17.00 -8.00
C SER A 23 -17.84 17.62 -8.59
N LYS A 24 -18.62 16.83 -9.34
CA LYS A 24 -20.05 17.10 -9.41
C LYS A 24 -20.62 16.59 -8.10
N VAL A 25 -20.97 17.51 -7.21
CA VAL A 25 -21.73 17.21 -6.01
C VAL A 25 -23.08 16.67 -6.48
N THR A 26 -23.23 15.35 -6.53
CA THR A 26 -24.52 14.71 -6.71
C THR A 26 -25.30 14.91 -5.41
N LYS A 27 -26.47 15.57 -5.51
CA LYS A 27 -27.37 15.80 -4.35
C LYS A 27 -27.97 14.50 -3.81
N GLU A 28 -28.01 13.46 -4.62
CA GLU A 28 -28.35 12.10 -4.21
C GLU A 28 -27.10 11.46 -3.58
N PRO A 29 -27.18 10.84 -2.38
CA PRO A 29 -26.09 9.98 -1.93
C PRO A 29 -25.83 8.93 -3.00
N TYR A 30 -24.56 8.65 -3.35
CA TYR A 30 -24.24 7.61 -4.35
C TYR A 30 -24.72 6.20 -3.91
N TRP A 31 -25.29 6.06 -2.72
CA TRP A 31 -25.80 4.83 -2.15
C TRP A 31 -27.16 5.03 -1.47
N ILE A 32 -28.20 4.42 -2.04
CA ILE A 32 -29.44 4.04 -1.34
C ILE A 32 -29.41 2.52 -1.24
N GLY A 33 -28.70 2.00 -0.23
CA GLY A 33 -28.66 0.56 0.01
C GLY A 33 -30.00 0.08 0.54
N LYS A 34 -30.70 -0.80 -0.20
CA LYS A 34 -31.72 -1.65 0.40
C LYS A 34 -31.00 -2.76 1.16
N PHE A 35 -31.20 -2.78 2.48
CA PHE A 35 -30.56 -3.73 3.40
C PHE A 35 -31.23 -5.11 3.26
N PRO A 36 -30.53 -6.18 2.86
CA PRO A 36 -31.12 -7.51 2.84
C PRO A 36 -31.19 -8.12 4.24
N ASP A 37 -32.03 -9.15 4.35
CA ASP A 37 -32.07 -10.05 5.50
C ASP A 37 -30.69 -10.67 5.72
N ARG A 38 -30.21 -10.65 6.97
CA ARG A 38 -28.84 -11.03 7.33
C ARG A 38 -28.61 -12.52 7.04
N ILE A 39 -27.50 -12.82 6.34
CA ILE A 39 -27.00 -14.18 6.14
C ILE A 39 -26.69 -14.81 7.51
N ALA A 40 -27.15 -16.04 7.76
CA ALA A 40 -27.10 -16.67 9.07
C ALA A 40 -25.85 -17.52 9.29
N SER A 41 -25.20 -18.02 8.23
CA SER A 41 -24.02 -18.90 8.33
C SER A 41 -22.99 -18.74 7.20
N PHE A 42 -21.77 -19.24 7.42
CA PHE A 42 -20.68 -19.23 6.42
C PHE A 42 -21.03 -19.99 5.13
N ASP A 43 -21.82 -21.06 5.24
CA ASP A 43 -22.21 -21.89 4.10
C ASP A 43 -23.19 -21.18 3.17
N GLU A 44 -23.97 -20.24 3.71
CA GLU A 44 -24.92 -19.41 2.95
C GLU A 44 -24.26 -18.23 2.24
N ILE A 45 -23.00 -17.90 2.57
CA ILE A 45 -22.27 -16.83 1.89
C ILE A 45 -22.03 -17.23 0.41
N PRO A 46 -22.44 -16.41 -0.57
CA PRO A 46 -22.20 -16.68 -1.98
C PRO A 46 -20.70 -16.86 -2.27
N THR A 47 -20.37 -17.82 -3.13
CA THR A 47 -18.98 -18.13 -3.49
C THR A 47 -18.64 -17.52 -4.84
N VAL A 48 -17.54 -16.77 -4.93
CA VAL A 48 -16.98 -16.31 -6.22
C VAL A 48 -16.54 -17.53 -7.01
N THR A 49 -16.97 -17.61 -8.27
CA THR A 49 -16.59 -18.69 -9.19
C THR A 49 -15.83 -18.17 -10.40
N GLU A 50 -15.87 -16.87 -10.63
CA GLU A 50 -15.27 -16.22 -11.77
C GLU A 50 -13.78 -15.99 -11.57
N LYS A 51 -13.00 -16.29 -12.60
CA LYS A 51 -11.63 -15.79 -12.70
C LYS A 51 -11.67 -14.29 -12.96
N TYR A 52 -10.82 -13.56 -12.26
CA TYR A 52 -10.73 -12.12 -12.41
C TYR A 52 -9.29 -11.67 -12.63
N ASN A 53 -9.14 -10.44 -13.10
CA ASN A 53 -7.84 -9.83 -13.30
C ASN A 53 -7.40 -9.15 -11.99
N PRO A 54 -6.30 -9.59 -11.33
CA PRO A 54 -5.81 -8.98 -10.10
C PRO A 54 -5.29 -7.55 -10.30
N ARG A 55 -5.25 -7.03 -11.53
CA ARG A 55 -5.00 -5.61 -11.89
C ARG A 55 -6.23 -4.71 -11.79
N LYS A 56 -7.40 -5.30 -11.55
CA LYS A 56 -8.68 -4.61 -11.52
C LYS A 56 -9.47 -4.98 -10.26
N VAL A 57 -8.77 -5.22 -9.15
CA VAL A 57 -9.39 -5.57 -7.86
C VAL A 57 -10.52 -4.59 -7.49
N PRO A 58 -10.40 -3.27 -7.70
CA PRO A 58 -11.50 -2.34 -7.43
C PRO A 58 -12.76 -2.64 -8.26
N GLU A 59 -12.62 -2.84 -9.57
CA GLU A 59 -13.75 -3.13 -10.45
C GLU A 59 -14.32 -4.53 -10.20
N VAL A 60 -13.47 -5.47 -9.81
CA VAL A 60 -13.85 -6.83 -9.43
C VAL A 60 -14.67 -6.79 -8.14
N ALA A 61 -14.23 -6.05 -7.13
CA ALA A 61 -14.95 -5.85 -5.88
C ALA A 61 -16.32 -5.19 -6.11
N GLU A 62 -16.39 -4.17 -6.96
CA GLU A 62 -17.66 -3.55 -7.36
C GLU A 62 -18.58 -4.56 -8.08
N GLY A 63 -18.03 -5.37 -9.00
CA GLY A 63 -18.76 -6.41 -9.69
C GLY A 63 -19.31 -7.48 -8.74
N TRP A 64 -18.51 -7.92 -7.77
CA TRP A 64 -18.94 -8.85 -6.74
C TRP A 64 -20.04 -8.28 -5.87
N PHE A 65 -19.91 -7.02 -5.43
CA PHE A 65 -20.95 -6.36 -4.67
C PHE A 65 -22.28 -6.32 -5.44
N LYS A 66 -22.25 -5.92 -6.71
CA LYS A 66 -23.45 -5.86 -7.56
C LYS A 66 -24.09 -7.23 -7.81
N LYS A 67 -23.28 -8.28 -7.90
CA LYS A 67 -23.75 -9.64 -8.22
C LYS A 67 -24.19 -10.44 -7.00
N TYR A 68 -23.39 -10.41 -5.94
CA TYR A 68 -23.52 -11.28 -4.77
C TYR A 68 -24.06 -10.56 -3.53
N GLY A 69 -24.11 -9.23 -3.56
CA GLY A 69 -24.58 -8.42 -2.44
C GLY A 69 -23.46 -8.04 -1.47
N HIS A 70 -23.79 -7.88 -0.20
CA HIS A 70 -22.91 -7.24 0.80
C HIS A 70 -21.76 -8.10 1.31
N VAL A 71 -21.78 -9.40 1.06
CA VAL A 71 -20.71 -10.32 1.46
C VAL A 71 -20.56 -11.43 0.44
N VAL A 72 -19.32 -11.81 0.17
CA VAL A 72 -18.98 -12.93 -0.73
C VAL A 72 -17.73 -13.63 -0.24
N LYS A 73 -17.63 -14.94 -0.44
CA LYS A 73 -16.42 -15.71 -0.17
C LYS A 73 -15.69 -16.07 -1.46
N GLU A 74 -14.40 -15.81 -1.47
CA GLU A 74 -13.47 -16.17 -2.54
C GLU A 74 -12.68 -17.41 -2.11
N PRO A 75 -12.76 -18.53 -2.84
CA PRO A 75 -11.92 -19.70 -2.57
C PRO A 75 -10.44 -19.36 -2.76
N MET A 76 -9.65 -19.68 -1.74
CA MET A 76 -8.20 -19.60 -1.75
C MET A 76 -7.59 -21.01 -1.75
N GLN A 77 -6.27 -21.07 -1.91
CA GLN A 77 -5.56 -22.34 -1.84
C GLN A 77 -5.68 -23.00 -0.45
N TYR A 78 -5.46 -24.31 -0.40
CA TYR A 78 -5.47 -25.11 0.83
C TYR A 78 -6.81 -25.08 1.59
N GLY A 79 -7.93 -24.96 0.87
CA GLY A 79 -9.27 -24.96 1.47
C GLY A 79 -9.57 -23.71 2.30
N LYS A 80 -8.79 -22.64 2.14
CA LYS A 80 -9.02 -21.34 2.79
C LYS A 80 -9.97 -20.49 1.95
N TYR A 81 -10.52 -19.45 2.56
CA TYR A 81 -11.37 -18.49 1.90
C TYR A 81 -11.00 -17.07 2.33
N ASN A 82 -11.02 -16.13 1.38
CA ASN A 82 -11.13 -14.72 1.69
C ASN A 82 -12.62 -14.37 1.75
N VAL A 83 -13.04 -13.64 2.78
CA VAL A 83 -14.40 -13.11 2.88
C VAL A 83 -14.34 -11.61 2.61
N HIS A 84 -14.98 -11.19 1.52
CA HIS A 84 -15.04 -9.80 1.11
C HIS A 84 -16.33 -9.18 1.64
N LEU A 85 -16.19 -8.05 2.33
CA LEU A 85 -17.28 -7.34 3.00
C LEU A 85 -17.50 -5.99 2.31
N PHE A 86 -18.77 -5.64 2.07
CA PHE A 86 -19.17 -4.42 1.39
C PHE A 86 -20.16 -3.57 2.21
N HIS A 87 -20.34 -3.90 3.50
CA HIS A 87 -21.24 -3.18 4.40
C HIS A 87 -20.53 -2.73 5.67
N PHE A 88 -20.83 -1.49 6.10
CA PHE A 88 -20.14 -0.85 7.24
C PHE A 88 -20.36 -1.57 8.57
N ASP A 89 -21.55 -2.13 8.80
CA ASP A 89 -21.84 -2.88 10.04
C ASP A 89 -21.03 -4.18 10.12
N ASP A 90 -20.67 -4.77 8.99
CA ASP A 90 -19.84 -5.97 8.96
C ASP A 90 -18.39 -5.63 9.31
N PHE A 91 -17.88 -4.48 8.84
CA PHE A 91 -16.57 -3.96 9.28
C PHE A 91 -16.53 -3.76 10.79
N ARG A 92 -17.59 -3.17 11.37
CA ARG A 92 -17.71 -3.01 12.83
C ARG A 92 -17.71 -4.37 13.55
N THR A 93 -18.41 -5.35 12.99
CA THR A 93 -18.50 -6.70 13.56
C THR A 93 -17.13 -7.37 13.54
N VAL A 94 -16.41 -7.35 12.42
CA VAL A 94 -15.05 -7.88 12.34
C VAL A 94 -14.14 -7.17 13.33
N TYR A 95 -14.12 -5.83 13.31
CA TYR A 95 -13.22 -5.05 14.17
C TYR A 95 -13.43 -5.32 15.68
N ARG A 96 -14.68 -5.55 16.12
CA ARG A 96 -14.98 -5.90 17.51
C ARG A 96 -14.55 -7.32 17.90
N ASN A 97 -14.43 -8.22 16.93
CA ASN A 97 -14.12 -9.63 17.14
C ASN A 97 -12.69 -10.02 16.71
N ASP A 98 -11.91 -9.10 16.13
CA ASP A 98 -10.53 -9.33 15.68
C ASP A 98 -9.55 -9.60 16.84
N GLY A 99 -9.98 -9.27 18.06
CA GLY A 99 -9.24 -9.49 19.29
C GLY A 99 -8.03 -8.56 19.43
N ASP A 100 -7.10 -8.97 20.29
CA ASP A 100 -5.95 -8.17 20.69
C ASP A 100 -4.76 -8.22 19.71
N PHE A 101 -4.78 -9.18 18.77
CA PHE A 101 -3.68 -9.52 17.89
C PHE A 101 -4.16 -9.72 16.44
N PRO A 102 -4.62 -8.66 15.75
CA PRO A 102 -5.10 -8.75 14.37
C PRO A 102 -4.02 -9.32 13.44
N ILE A 103 -4.41 -10.25 12.57
CA ILE A 103 -3.50 -10.92 11.63
C ILE A 103 -3.53 -10.21 10.27
N ARG A 104 -2.35 -9.82 9.77
CA ARG A 104 -2.20 -9.09 8.49
C ARG A 104 -1.30 -9.87 7.51
N PRO A 105 -1.87 -10.71 6.63
CA PRO A 105 -1.08 -11.59 5.76
C PRO A 105 -0.32 -10.86 4.66
N SER A 106 -0.66 -9.61 4.37
CA SER A 106 -0.13 -8.86 3.22
C SER A 106 1.38 -8.68 3.20
N HIS A 107 2.07 -8.78 4.33
CA HIS A 107 3.50 -8.48 4.45
C HIS A 107 4.36 -9.71 4.77
N TYR A 108 3.84 -10.93 4.59
CA TYR A 108 4.59 -12.16 4.90
C TYR A 108 5.90 -12.29 4.13
N VAL A 109 5.96 -11.85 2.88
CA VAL A 109 7.20 -11.90 2.09
C VAL A 109 8.31 -11.04 2.71
N ILE A 110 7.97 -9.86 3.25
CA ILE A 110 8.92 -9.01 3.99
C ILE A 110 9.23 -9.59 5.37
N ALA A 111 8.26 -10.22 6.03
CA ALA A 111 8.49 -10.92 7.29
C ALA A 111 9.58 -12.00 7.11
N GLN A 112 9.46 -12.82 6.06
CA GLN A 112 10.44 -13.84 5.70
C GLN A 112 11.83 -13.21 5.48
N TYR A 113 11.92 -12.18 4.64
CA TYR A 113 13.18 -11.48 4.36
C TYR A 113 13.89 -11.03 5.64
N ARG A 114 13.16 -10.42 6.58
CA ARG A 114 13.71 -9.91 7.84
C ARG A 114 14.08 -11.03 8.81
N GLN A 115 13.30 -12.11 8.87
CA GLN A 115 13.59 -13.29 9.69
C GLN A 115 14.87 -14.01 9.25
N GLU A 116 15.15 -14.05 7.94
CA GLU A 116 16.39 -14.62 7.40
C GLU A 116 17.61 -13.72 7.65
N ARG A 117 17.41 -12.44 7.98
CA ARG A 117 18.45 -11.43 8.17
C ARG A 117 18.51 -10.92 9.61
N LYS A 118 18.56 -11.84 10.58
CA LYS A 118 18.68 -11.50 12.02
C LYS A 118 19.91 -10.67 12.37
N HIS A 119 20.94 -10.66 11.51
CA HIS A 119 22.12 -9.79 11.66
C HIS A 119 21.84 -8.30 11.30
N LEU A 120 20.71 -8.03 10.64
CA LEU A 120 20.24 -6.67 10.32
C LEU A 120 19.04 -6.25 11.16
N TYR A 121 18.21 -7.21 11.59
CA TYR A 121 16.94 -6.95 12.26
C TYR A 121 16.82 -7.73 13.57
N ASP A 122 16.57 -7.01 14.65
CA ASP A 122 16.23 -7.61 15.95
C ASP A 122 14.81 -8.20 15.94
N HIS A 123 13.93 -7.64 15.09
CA HIS A 123 12.53 -8.05 14.93
C HIS A 123 12.04 -7.76 13.51
N VAL A 124 10.97 -8.42 13.07
CA VAL A 124 10.39 -8.17 11.74
C VAL A 124 9.78 -6.78 11.59
N GLY A 125 9.42 -6.12 12.70
CA GLY A 125 8.90 -4.74 12.72
C GLY A 125 7.38 -4.64 12.57
N LEU A 126 6.85 -3.42 12.68
CA LEU A 126 5.41 -3.17 12.86
C LEU A 126 4.52 -3.59 11.67
N GLY A 127 5.00 -3.35 10.45
CA GLY A 127 4.30 -3.70 9.21
C GLY A 127 4.07 -5.21 9.09
N PRO A 128 5.14 -6.01 8.98
CA PRO A 128 5.07 -7.47 8.82
C PRO A 128 4.80 -8.27 10.10
N GLY A 129 5.06 -7.67 11.27
CA GLY A 129 4.92 -8.35 12.57
C GLY A 129 3.48 -8.72 12.90
N GLN A 130 3.35 -9.80 13.67
CA GLN A 130 2.08 -10.37 14.12
C GLN A 130 2.14 -10.68 15.63
N GLY A 131 0.98 -10.95 16.24
CA GLY A 131 0.92 -11.48 17.60
C GLY A 131 1.48 -10.54 18.68
N ALA A 132 2.02 -11.13 19.74
CA ALA A 132 2.52 -10.41 20.92
C ALA A 132 3.68 -9.45 20.59
N GLU A 133 4.59 -9.85 19.70
CA GLU A 133 5.71 -9.00 19.26
C GLU A 133 5.18 -7.73 18.58
N TRP A 134 4.22 -7.87 17.67
CA TRP A 134 3.57 -6.72 17.05
C TRP A 134 2.89 -5.82 18.08
N ARG A 135 2.15 -6.38 19.04
CA ARG A 135 1.44 -5.57 20.06
C ARG A 135 2.42 -4.77 20.91
N ASN A 136 3.53 -5.38 21.29
CA ASN A 136 4.59 -4.70 22.04
C ASN A 136 5.19 -3.54 21.23
N LEU A 137 5.61 -3.81 19.99
CA LEU A 137 6.15 -2.77 19.10
C LEU A 137 5.14 -1.65 18.82
N ARG A 138 3.86 -2.00 18.60
CA ARG A 138 2.78 -1.04 18.40
C ARG A 138 2.63 -0.15 19.64
N GLY A 139 2.59 -0.74 20.83
CA GLY A 139 2.46 0.00 22.09
C GLY A 139 3.58 1.03 22.28
N ILE A 140 4.83 0.65 21.98
CA ILE A 140 5.99 1.54 22.04
C ILE A 140 5.83 2.71 21.06
N LEU A 141 5.49 2.42 19.80
CA LEU A 141 5.45 3.41 18.72
C LEU A 141 4.21 4.32 18.76
N THR A 142 3.07 3.84 19.25
CA THR A 142 1.86 4.67 19.39
C THR A 142 1.79 5.45 20.69
N GLY A 143 2.69 5.17 21.64
CA GLY A 143 2.79 5.93 22.87
C GLY A 143 3.27 7.37 22.62
N LYS A 144 3.16 8.23 23.64
CA LYS A 144 3.66 9.63 23.62
C LYS A 144 5.18 9.74 23.36
N ALA A 145 5.91 8.64 23.27
CA ALA A 145 7.37 8.56 23.13
C ALA A 145 7.87 8.71 21.69
N PHE A 146 7.00 8.68 20.67
CA PHE A 146 7.41 8.79 19.27
C PHE A 146 6.67 9.92 18.53
N PRO A 147 6.86 11.20 18.91
CA PRO A 147 6.31 12.31 18.16
C PRO A 147 7.05 12.42 16.82
N LEU A 148 6.49 11.77 15.79
CA LEU A 148 6.83 12.03 14.40
C LEU A 148 6.25 13.40 14.01
N LEU A 149 6.90 14.47 14.48
CA LEU A 149 6.59 15.82 14.06
C LEU A 149 7.55 16.17 12.93
N PRO A 150 7.10 16.16 11.66
CA PRO A 150 7.94 16.64 10.57
C PRO A 150 8.29 18.10 10.79
N SER A 151 9.47 18.50 10.34
CA SER A 151 9.82 19.91 10.21
C SER A 151 8.90 20.55 9.18
N THR A 152 8.06 21.49 9.63
CA THR A 152 7.13 22.23 8.77
C THR A 152 7.87 22.91 7.62
N GLU A 153 8.95 23.63 7.93
CA GLU A 153 9.82 24.29 6.93
C GLU A 153 10.31 23.31 5.85
N LYS A 154 10.92 22.18 6.24
CA LYS A 154 11.42 21.20 5.26
C LYS A 154 10.30 20.56 4.44
N SER A 155 9.12 20.38 5.04
CA SER A 155 7.95 19.87 4.34
C SER A 155 7.41 20.89 3.33
N GLU A 156 7.38 22.17 3.68
CA GLU A 156 7.00 23.26 2.77
C GLU A 156 7.98 23.35 1.60
N ASP A 157 9.29 23.34 1.87
CA ASP A 157 10.31 23.33 0.81
C ASP A 157 10.15 22.14 -0.15
N ALA A 158 9.85 20.94 0.38
CA ALA A 158 9.66 19.75 -0.44
C ALA A 158 8.40 19.84 -1.31
N VAL A 159 7.36 20.54 -0.84
CA VAL A 159 6.16 20.83 -1.63
C VAL A 159 6.47 21.86 -2.72
N ASP A 160 7.21 22.92 -2.40
CA ASP A 160 7.63 23.93 -3.36
C ASP A 160 8.49 23.33 -4.49
N ASP A 161 9.44 22.44 -4.14
CA ASP A 161 10.23 21.69 -5.12
C ASP A 161 9.35 20.84 -6.05
N LEU A 162 8.34 20.15 -5.50
CA LEU A 162 7.40 19.37 -6.30
C LEU A 162 6.58 20.26 -7.23
N VAL A 163 6.12 21.42 -6.75
CA VAL A 163 5.36 22.39 -7.57
C VAL A 163 6.22 22.91 -8.72
N GLU A 164 7.48 23.24 -8.48
CA GLU A 164 8.41 23.71 -9.52
C GLU A 164 8.72 22.61 -10.54
N ILE A 165 8.88 21.36 -10.10
CA ILE A 165 9.00 20.19 -10.99
C ILE A 165 7.76 20.06 -11.87
N ILE A 166 6.56 20.16 -11.30
CA ILE A 166 5.31 20.07 -12.05
C ILE A 166 5.29 21.14 -13.14
N LYS A 167 5.52 22.41 -12.78
CA LYS A 167 5.53 23.53 -13.73
C LYS A 167 6.54 23.33 -14.86
N SER A 168 7.74 22.83 -14.53
CA SER A 168 8.85 22.68 -15.48
C SER A 168 8.69 21.48 -16.42
N ASN A 169 7.82 20.52 -16.11
CA ASN A 169 7.66 19.27 -16.87
C ASN A 169 6.27 19.14 -17.53
N LEU A 170 5.51 20.23 -17.63
CA LEU A 170 4.28 20.25 -18.41
C LEU A 170 4.60 20.11 -19.91
N ASN A 171 3.87 19.24 -20.60
CA ASN A 171 3.89 19.17 -22.06
C ASN A 171 3.08 20.35 -22.68
N ASP A 172 3.06 20.44 -24.01
CA ASP A 172 2.35 21.51 -24.74
C ASP A 172 0.84 21.56 -24.46
N LYS A 173 0.25 20.48 -23.92
CA LYS A 173 -1.16 20.39 -23.51
C LYS A 173 -1.37 20.75 -22.03
N GLY A 174 -0.31 21.17 -21.33
CA GLY A 174 -0.33 21.42 -19.90
C GLY A 174 -0.50 20.15 -19.07
N GLU A 175 0.03 19.01 -19.54
CA GLU A 175 -0.05 17.72 -18.85
C GLU A 175 1.32 17.21 -18.41
N ILE A 176 1.34 16.40 -17.34
CA ILE A 176 2.53 15.76 -16.79
C ILE A 176 2.20 14.35 -16.32
N GLU A 177 3.11 13.40 -16.52
CA GLU A 177 3.09 12.10 -15.84
C GLU A 177 3.58 12.30 -14.39
N LEU A 178 2.62 12.41 -13.45
CA LEU A 178 2.93 12.85 -12.09
C LEU A 178 3.44 11.74 -11.17
N LEU A 179 3.09 10.47 -11.43
CA LEU A 179 3.32 9.39 -10.46
C LEU A 179 4.80 9.14 -10.10
N PRO A 180 5.77 9.18 -11.04
CA PRO A 180 7.19 9.05 -10.69
C PRO A 180 7.66 10.14 -9.70
N TRP A 181 7.12 11.35 -9.83
CA TRP A 181 7.41 12.46 -8.93
C TRP A 181 6.76 12.30 -7.56
N LEU A 182 5.58 11.67 -7.49
CA LEU A 182 4.94 11.34 -6.22
C LEU A 182 5.73 10.30 -5.42
N HIS A 183 6.36 9.30 -6.05
CA HIS A 183 7.25 8.39 -5.32
C HIS A 183 8.49 9.10 -4.77
N ARG A 184 9.09 10.01 -5.56
CA ARG A 184 10.21 10.83 -5.08
C ARG A 184 9.79 11.73 -3.93
N TRP A 185 8.63 12.37 -4.02
CA TRP A 185 8.10 13.22 -2.95
C TRP A 185 7.74 12.41 -1.70
N ALA A 186 7.15 11.22 -1.84
CA ALA A 186 6.88 10.33 -0.72
C ALA A 186 8.18 9.90 -0.02
N PHE A 187 9.23 9.60 -0.80
CA PHE A 187 10.55 9.27 -0.28
C PHE A 187 11.22 10.45 0.44
N GLU A 188 11.15 11.65 -0.14
CA GLU A 188 11.61 12.89 0.52
C GLU A 188 10.87 13.13 1.84
N SER A 189 9.55 12.96 1.82
CA SER A 189 8.67 13.19 2.97
C SER A 189 8.97 12.24 4.12
N ILE A 190 9.17 10.95 3.85
CA ILE A 190 9.53 10.01 4.93
C ILE A 190 10.93 10.30 5.48
N GLY A 191 11.86 10.80 4.67
CA GLY A 191 13.15 11.30 5.15
C GLY A 191 13.02 12.49 6.11
N ILE A 192 12.13 13.43 5.80
CA ILE A 192 11.83 14.57 6.68
C ILE A 192 11.17 14.11 7.98
N VAL A 193 10.15 13.25 7.88
CA VAL A 193 9.41 12.78 9.06
C VAL A 193 10.28 11.89 9.96
N ALA A 194 10.98 10.91 9.39
CA ALA A 194 11.68 9.89 10.16
C ALA A 194 13.12 10.29 10.53
N LEU A 195 13.78 11.08 9.70
CA LEU A 195 15.20 11.43 9.87
C LEU A 195 15.43 12.93 10.08
N ASN A 196 14.39 13.76 10.00
CA ASN A 196 14.49 15.21 10.01
C ASN A 196 15.50 15.74 8.97
N ARG A 197 15.55 15.11 7.79
CA ARG A 197 16.52 15.41 6.73
C ARG A 197 15.87 15.46 5.36
N ARG A 198 16.38 16.38 4.52
CA ARG A 198 16.15 16.38 3.08
C ARG A 198 17.00 15.28 2.45
N LEU A 199 16.37 14.36 1.72
CA LEU A 199 17.07 13.28 1.01
C LEU A 199 17.47 13.68 -0.41
N ASN A 200 17.03 14.87 -0.84
CA ASN A 200 17.29 15.43 -2.17
C ASN A 200 16.77 14.51 -3.28
N ALA A 201 15.62 13.86 -3.06
CA ALA A 201 14.94 13.02 -4.05
C ALA A 201 14.21 13.85 -5.13
N LEU A 202 13.91 15.11 -4.80
CA LEU A 202 13.32 16.13 -5.69
C LEU A 202 14.35 17.14 -6.21
N ALA A 203 15.65 16.88 -6.06
CA ALA A 203 16.68 17.81 -6.51
C ALA A 203 16.65 18.01 -8.03
N LYS A 204 16.97 19.24 -8.48
CA LYS A 204 17.10 19.56 -9.91
C LYS A 204 18.24 18.80 -10.59
N SER A 205 19.30 18.49 -9.85
CA SER A 205 20.40 17.64 -10.31
C SER A 205 20.13 16.17 -9.99
N LYS A 206 20.61 15.29 -10.86
CA LYS A 206 20.44 13.84 -10.70
C LYS A 206 21.07 13.36 -9.39
N ASN A 207 20.27 12.66 -8.58
CA ASN A 207 20.73 12.02 -7.35
C ASN A 207 20.57 10.51 -7.50
N GLU A 208 21.61 9.84 -8.01
CA GLU A 208 21.53 8.42 -8.36
C GLU A 208 21.23 7.50 -7.17
N LEU A 209 21.63 7.91 -5.97
CA LEU A 209 21.32 7.17 -4.76
C LEU A 209 19.83 7.26 -4.43
N ALA A 210 19.27 8.48 -4.43
CA ALA A 210 17.85 8.67 -4.20
C ALA A 210 17.01 7.99 -5.28
N ASP A 211 17.43 8.07 -6.55
CA ASP A 211 16.77 7.40 -7.68
C ASP A 211 16.63 5.89 -7.43
N LYS A 212 17.75 5.23 -7.10
CA LYS A 212 17.76 3.79 -6.82
C LYS A 212 17.00 3.42 -5.54
N MET A 213 17.03 4.26 -4.51
CA MET A 213 16.25 4.03 -3.29
C MET A 213 14.74 4.12 -3.56
N VAL A 214 14.31 5.09 -4.38
CA VAL A 214 12.91 5.23 -4.80
C VAL A 214 12.48 4.02 -5.62
N GLU A 215 13.30 3.57 -6.56
CA GLU A 215 13.04 2.36 -7.36
C GLU A 215 12.94 1.11 -6.48
N ALA A 216 13.87 0.92 -5.53
CA ALA A 216 13.86 -0.19 -4.60
C ALA A 216 12.64 -0.18 -3.68
N SER A 217 12.20 0.99 -3.22
CA SER A 217 10.98 1.14 -2.43
C SER A 217 9.75 0.73 -3.24
N ALA A 218 9.64 1.25 -4.46
CA ALA A 218 8.49 0.98 -5.32
C ALA A 218 8.41 -0.51 -5.71
N LEU A 219 9.55 -1.14 -6.02
CA LEU A 219 9.63 -2.58 -6.28
C LEU A 219 9.27 -3.42 -5.06
N THR A 220 9.68 -2.99 -3.86
CA THR A 220 9.30 -3.65 -2.61
C THR A 220 7.77 -3.67 -2.45
N ASP A 221 7.11 -2.51 -2.63
CA ASP A 221 5.65 -2.39 -2.51
C ASP A 221 4.92 -3.24 -3.57
N GLU A 222 5.46 -3.29 -4.79
CA GLU A 222 4.93 -4.14 -5.87
C GLU A 222 5.00 -5.63 -5.51
N ILE A 223 6.11 -6.10 -4.95
CA ILE A 223 6.28 -7.51 -4.58
C ILE A 223 5.42 -7.90 -3.39
N ILE A 224 5.33 -7.03 -2.37
CA ILE A 224 4.39 -7.21 -1.24
C ILE A 224 2.97 -7.40 -1.78
N TYR A 225 2.54 -6.54 -2.70
CA TYR A 225 1.21 -6.66 -3.30
C TYR A 225 1.05 -7.95 -4.10
N LEU A 226 1.99 -8.25 -5.00
CA LEU A 226 1.92 -9.44 -5.88
C LEU A 226 1.88 -10.73 -5.08
N THR A 227 2.70 -10.85 -4.03
CA THR A 227 2.73 -12.04 -3.16
C THR A 227 1.50 -12.14 -2.25
N ASN A 228 0.81 -11.02 -1.98
CA ASN A 228 -0.47 -11.06 -1.28
C ASN A 228 -1.63 -11.54 -2.17
N VAL A 229 -1.73 -11.05 -3.41
CA VAL A 229 -2.83 -11.42 -4.31
C VAL A 229 -2.62 -12.75 -5.02
N ASP A 230 -1.36 -13.17 -5.17
CA ASP A 230 -0.96 -14.38 -5.87
C ASP A 230 0.29 -14.96 -5.19
N PRO A 231 0.11 -15.69 -4.08
CA PRO A 231 1.22 -16.12 -3.22
C PRO A 231 2.09 -17.22 -3.83
N THR A 232 1.69 -17.84 -4.94
CA THR A 232 2.39 -19.01 -5.49
C THR A 232 3.11 -18.77 -6.80
N THR A 233 2.52 -17.97 -7.71
CA THR A 233 3.08 -17.84 -9.05
C THR A 233 4.38 -17.04 -8.99
N MET A 234 5.46 -17.62 -9.50
CA MET A 234 6.80 -16.99 -9.54
C MET A 234 7.28 -16.49 -8.17
N TYR A 235 6.93 -17.21 -7.08
CA TYR A 235 7.27 -16.77 -5.73
C TYR A 235 8.80 -16.60 -5.57
N ASP A 236 9.59 -17.55 -6.05
CA ASP A 236 11.05 -17.53 -5.91
C ASP A 236 11.69 -16.36 -6.67
N GLU A 237 11.21 -16.05 -7.88
CA GLU A 237 11.69 -14.91 -8.65
C GLU A 237 11.31 -13.59 -7.97
N ARG A 238 10.05 -13.45 -7.52
CA ARG A 238 9.59 -12.27 -6.78
C ARG A 238 10.38 -12.08 -5.49
N TYR A 239 10.67 -13.17 -4.78
CA TYR A 239 11.45 -13.13 -3.55
C TYR A 239 12.89 -12.69 -3.81
N LYS A 240 13.54 -13.17 -4.89
CA LYS A 240 14.88 -12.69 -5.30
C LYS A 240 14.88 -11.19 -5.58
N GLN A 241 13.89 -10.68 -6.30
CA GLN A 241 13.76 -9.24 -6.57
C GLN A 241 13.57 -8.44 -5.28
N LEU A 242 12.81 -8.97 -4.30
CA LEU A 242 12.62 -8.34 -3.00
C LEU A 242 13.94 -8.26 -2.23
N VAL A 243 14.70 -9.34 -2.24
CA VAL A 243 16.02 -9.41 -1.60
C VAL A 243 16.94 -8.34 -2.19
N GLU A 244 17.02 -8.25 -3.52
CA GLU A 244 17.86 -7.24 -4.20
C GLU A 244 17.45 -5.81 -3.82
N ALA A 245 16.15 -5.51 -3.83
CA ALA A 245 15.62 -4.22 -3.47
C ALA A 245 15.88 -3.87 -1.99
N GLN A 246 15.60 -4.80 -1.07
CA GLN A 246 15.79 -4.56 0.36
C GLN A 246 17.26 -4.47 0.74
N ASP A 247 18.13 -5.33 0.21
CA ASP A 247 19.56 -5.29 0.50
C ASP A 247 20.18 -3.95 0.05
N PHE A 248 19.67 -3.33 -1.02
CA PHE A 248 20.13 -2.01 -1.46
C PHE A 248 20.04 -0.94 -0.36
N PHE A 249 18.95 -0.93 0.44
CA PHE A 249 18.80 0.00 1.56
C PHE A 249 19.89 -0.15 2.62
N TYR A 250 20.40 -1.37 2.82
CA TYR A 250 21.37 -1.68 3.89
C TYR A 250 22.82 -1.72 3.42
N ARG A 251 23.08 -1.72 2.11
CA ARG A 251 24.44 -1.67 1.53
C ARG A 251 25.20 -0.41 1.94
N PHE A 252 24.50 0.70 2.17
CA PHE A 252 25.11 1.98 2.56
C PHE A 252 25.11 2.20 4.07
N ARG A 253 25.14 1.13 4.88
CA ARG A 253 25.33 1.24 6.33
C ARG A 253 26.43 2.26 6.58
N LEU A 254 26.05 3.39 7.21
CA LEU A 254 26.99 4.33 7.79
C LEU A 254 27.95 3.45 8.59
N ARG A 255 29.21 3.36 8.15
CA ARG A 255 30.27 2.83 8.99
C ARG A 255 30.19 3.68 10.26
N ARG A 256 29.75 3.07 11.36
CA ARG A 256 29.75 3.72 12.66
C ARG A 256 31.16 4.14 13.01
#